data_AF-A0A1I7V4G8-F1
#
_entry.id   AF-A0A1I7V4G8-F1
#
_cell.length_a   1.000
_cell.length_b   1.000
_cell.length_c   1.000
_cell.angle_alpha   90.00
_cell.angle_beta   90.00
_cell.angle_gamma   90.00
#
_symmetry.space_group_name_H-M   'P 1'
#
loop_
_entity.id
_entity.type
_entity.pdbx_description
1 polymer ?
#
loop_
_entity_poly.entity_id
_entity_poly.type
_entity_poly.pdbx_seq_one_letter_code
_entity_poly.pdbx_strand_id
1 'polypeptide(L)'
;MCLGAARGLQYLHANHCIHRDIAARNCLYSVDKIVKLSDFGLSVIGNQFKLCTSQKLPIKWLAPETITTLYFTPKTDVYSYGVMCFEIFSEGEEPWDGVTNTETKRNVVTGKHLIMPDACPEKFRSFIHEKIFVVDPKRRVVMDDVARFIEPIINDIHNAAAVNAVMNAEVRVRIEEKTNVLKFQKSEINTRTSDQNRSITQTNAPSTPRKQSNSSRKIRAKGNKKKMTAQK
;
A
#
# COMPACT_ATOMS: atom_id res chain seq x y z
N MET A 1 4.74 1.87 6.95
CA MET A 1 3.97 2.18 8.17
C MET A 1 4.68 1.75 9.45
N CYS A 2 5.04 0.47 9.61
CA CYS A 2 5.61 -0.08 10.86
C CYS A 2 6.84 0.67 11.40
N LEU A 3 7.83 1.00 10.55
CA LEU A 3 9.01 1.77 10.98
C LEU A 3 8.65 3.15 11.56
N GLY A 4 7.69 3.84 10.96
CA GLY A 4 7.24 5.15 11.44
C GLY A 4 6.57 5.07 12.80
N ALA A 5 5.67 4.10 12.98
CA ALA A 5 5.06 3.81 14.27
C ALA A 5 6.09 3.38 15.32
N ALA A 6 7.10 2.58 14.93
CA ALA A 6 8.16 2.14 15.83
C ALA A 6 8.98 3.30 16.37
N ARG A 7 9.40 4.22 15.49
CA ARG A 7 10.11 5.46 15.87
C ARG A 7 9.25 6.37 16.73
N GLY A 8 7.96 6.52 16.40
CA GLY A 8 7.01 7.28 17.22
C GLY A 8 6.92 6.72 18.64
N LEU A 9 6.78 5.40 18.77
CA LEU A 9 6.66 4.75 20.08
C LEU A 9 7.99 4.74 20.85
N GLN A 10 9.12 4.57 20.16
CA GLN A 10 10.47 4.77 20.72
C GLN A 10 10.60 6.17 21.34
N TYR A 11 10.16 7.21 20.62
CA TYR A 11 10.16 8.58 21.13
C TYR A 11 9.28 8.73 22.38
N LEU A 12 8.06 8.18 22.37
CA LEU A 12 7.18 8.23 23.55
C LEU A 12 7.83 7.55 24.76
N HIS A 13 8.41 6.37 24.57
CA HIS A 13 9.05 5.61 25.66
C HIS A 13 10.29 6.32 26.21
N ALA A 14 11.09 6.96 25.37
CA ALA A 14 12.22 7.79 25.80
C ALA A 14 11.78 9.00 26.63
N ASN A 15 10.57 9.50 26.40
CA ASN A 15 9.95 10.59 27.15
C ASN A 15 9.03 10.09 28.27
N HIS A 16 9.20 8.83 28.71
CA HIS A 16 8.41 8.24 29.79
C HIS A 16 6.90 8.33 29.54
N CYS A 17 6.45 8.19 28.29
CA CYS A 17 5.04 8.20 27.93
C CYS A 17 4.60 6.79 27.51
N ILE A 18 3.59 6.24 28.19
CA ILE A 18 2.96 4.97 27.82
C ILE A 18 1.67 5.30 27.09
N HIS A 19 1.54 4.81 25.85
CA HIS A 19 0.41 5.17 24.99
C HIS A 19 -0.89 4.47 25.39
N ARG A 20 -0.81 3.18 25.73
CA ARG A 20 -1.91 2.31 26.19
C ARG A 20 -3.01 1.97 25.19
N ASP A 21 -2.95 2.48 23.96
CA ASP A 21 -3.92 2.18 22.90
C ASP A 21 -3.26 2.11 21.52
N ILE A 22 -2.15 1.39 21.42
CA ILE A 22 -1.49 1.15 20.14
C ILE A 22 -2.32 0.16 19.33
N ALA A 23 -2.83 0.62 18.18
CA ALA A 23 -3.61 -0.12 17.21
C ALA A 23 -3.54 0.56 15.84
N ALA A 24 -3.87 -0.15 14.76
CA ALA A 24 -3.83 0.42 13.41
C ALA A 24 -4.76 1.63 13.25
N ARG A 25 -5.95 1.62 13.89
CA ARG A 25 -6.89 2.75 13.93
C ARG A 25 -6.28 4.06 14.47
N ASN A 26 -5.24 3.95 15.31
CA ASN A 26 -4.56 5.07 15.93
C ASN A 26 -3.24 5.42 15.23
N CYS A 27 -3.08 4.95 13.98
CA CYS A 27 -2.01 5.33 13.08
C CYS A 27 -2.57 6.19 11.95
N LEU A 28 -2.31 7.50 12.00
CA LEU A 28 -2.62 8.40 10.89
C LEU A 28 -1.56 8.26 9.80
N TYR A 29 -1.98 8.18 8.54
CA TYR A 29 -1.10 8.02 7.39
C TYR A 29 -1.24 9.19 6.40
N SER A 30 -0.16 9.89 6.13
CA SER A 30 -0.15 11.03 5.20
C SER A 30 0.07 10.61 3.75
N VAL A 31 -0.23 11.53 2.82
CA VAL A 31 0.09 11.39 1.39
C VAL A 31 1.58 11.18 1.13
N ASP A 32 2.43 11.73 1.98
CA ASP A 32 3.90 11.58 1.94
C ASP A 32 4.38 10.25 2.53
N LYS A 33 3.47 9.30 2.76
CA LYS A 33 3.74 7.98 3.32
C LYS A 33 4.32 8.01 4.74
N ILE A 34 4.00 9.04 5.52
CA ILE A 34 4.44 9.21 6.90
C ILE A 34 3.35 8.70 7.84
N VAL A 35 3.72 7.86 8.81
CA VAL A 35 2.83 7.45 9.90
C VAL A 35 3.04 8.36 11.10
N LYS A 36 1.93 8.75 11.75
CA LYS A 36 1.91 9.44 13.04
C LYS A 36 0.97 8.71 14.00
N LEU A 37 1.45 8.47 15.22
CA LEU A 37 0.60 7.95 16.29
C LEU A 37 -0.36 9.04 16.76
N SER A 38 -1.59 8.65 17.08
CA SER A 38 -2.67 9.53 17.52
C SER A 38 -3.44 8.93 18.69
N ASP A 39 -4.42 9.68 19.19
CA ASP A 39 -5.29 9.28 20.31
C ASP A 39 -4.54 9.02 21.63
N PHE A 40 -4.04 10.11 22.20
CA PHE A 40 -3.37 10.13 23.50
C PHE A 40 -4.35 10.18 24.68
N GLY A 41 -5.66 9.97 24.46
CA GLY A 41 -6.68 10.11 25.50
C GLY A 41 -6.51 9.13 26.68
N LEU A 42 -5.79 8.04 26.46
CA LEU A 42 -5.46 7.04 27.48
C LEU A 42 -3.99 7.07 27.91
N SER A 43 -3.17 7.93 27.31
CA SER A 43 -1.73 7.96 27.56
C SER A 43 -1.41 8.51 28.95
N VAL A 44 -0.28 8.07 29.49
CA VAL A 44 0.17 8.44 30.85
C VAL A 44 1.67 8.69 30.86
N ILE A 45 2.10 9.67 31.67
CA ILE A 45 3.51 9.92 31.93
C ILE A 45 3.96 9.07 33.13
N GLY A 46 5.04 8.31 32.94
CA GLY A 46 5.63 7.39 33.89
C GLY A 46 6.10 6.10 33.23
N ASN A 47 6.82 5.27 33.99
CA ASN A 47 7.29 3.96 33.53
C ASN A 47 6.32 2.82 33.84
N GLN A 48 5.32 3.08 34.67
CA GLN A 48 4.32 2.11 35.08
C GLN A 48 3.02 2.82 35.44
N PHE A 49 1.89 2.20 35.08
CA PHE A 49 0.56 2.66 35.47
C PHE A 49 -0.33 1.46 35.77
N LYS A 50 -1.12 1.53 36.84
CA LYS A 50 -2.07 0.48 37.23
C LYS A 50 -3.50 1.01 37.12
N LEU A 51 -4.37 0.31 36.42
CA LEU A 51 -5.81 0.61 36.49
C LEU A 51 -6.38 0.14 37.84
N CYS A 52 -7.16 1.00 38.49
CA CYS A 52 -7.82 0.69 39.76
C CYS A 52 -9.02 -0.26 39.58
N THR A 53 -9.66 -0.26 38.40
CA THR A 53 -10.79 -1.12 38.06
C THR A 53 -10.70 -1.60 36.62
N SER A 54 -11.25 -2.78 36.34
CA SER A 54 -11.37 -3.30 34.97
C SER A 54 -12.46 -2.51 34.24
N GLN A 55 -12.09 -1.40 33.62
CA GLN A 55 -12.93 -0.72 32.62
C GLN A 55 -13.10 -1.62 31.37
N LYS A 56 -13.93 -1.22 30.41
CA LYS A 56 -13.97 -1.89 29.11
C LYS A 56 -12.62 -1.73 28.42
N LEU A 57 -11.84 -2.80 28.39
CA LEU A 57 -10.49 -2.82 27.82
C LEU A 57 -10.49 -3.47 26.43
N PRO A 58 -9.61 -3.03 25.51
CA PRO A 58 -9.45 -3.62 24.18
C PRO A 58 -8.64 -4.92 24.25
N ILE A 59 -9.24 -5.97 24.81
CA ILE A 59 -8.58 -7.24 25.18
C ILE A 59 -7.65 -7.80 24.09
N LYS A 60 -8.06 -7.72 22.82
CA LYS A 60 -7.34 -8.28 21.67
C LYS A 60 -5.99 -7.61 21.37
N TRP A 61 -5.74 -6.41 21.90
CA TRP A 61 -4.47 -5.68 21.77
C TRP A 61 -3.60 -5.76 23.02
N LEU A 62 -4.12 -6.26 24.14
CA LEU A 62 -3.44 -6.17 25.42
C LEU A 62 -2.34 -7.23 25.58
N ALA A 63 -1.27 -6.81 26.25
CA ALA A 63 -0.21 -7.70 26.68
C ALA A 63 -0.68 -8.68 27.79
N PRO A 64 -0.07 -9.87 27.90
CA PRO A 64 -0.42 -10.87 28.93
C PRO A 64 -0.41 -10.31 30.36
N GLU A 65 0.59 -9.50 30.71
CA GLU A 65 0.70 -8.89 32.02
C GLU A 65 -0.40 -7.85 32.30
N THR A 66 -0.86 -7.13 31.27
CA THR A 66 -1.97 -6.17 31.42
C THR A 66 -3.29 -6.91 31.63
N ILE A 67 -3.52 -8.02 30.92
CA ILE A 67 -4.72 -8.84 31.08
C ILE A 67 -4.83 -9.41 32.50
N THR A 68 -3.69 -9.80 33.10
CA THR A 68 -3.65 -10.47 34.40
C THR A 68 -3.58 -9.49 35.58
N THR A 69 -2.85 -8.38 35.43
CA THR A 69 -2.52 -7.51 36.57
C THR A 69 -3.02 -6.07 36.42
N LEU A 70 -3.56 -5.72 35.26
CA LEU A 70 -3.98 -4.36 34.91
C LEU A 70 -2.86 -3.31 34.95
N TYR A 71 -1.61 -3.75 34.89
CA TYR A 71 -0.46 -2.87 34.74
C TYR A 71 -0.15 -2.60 33.27
N PHE A 72 0.19 -1.34 33.01
CA PHE A 72 0.73 -0.84 31.76
C PHE A 72 2.16 -0.39 31.99
N THR A 73 3.01 -0.65 31.01
CA THR A 73 4.42 -0.23 30.97
C THR A 73 4.79 0.06 29.52
N PRO A 74 5.96 0.66 29.23
CA PRO A 74 6.43 0.73 27.85
C PRO A 74 6.43 -0.64 27.13
N LYS A 75 6.70 -1.74 27.85
CA LYS A 75 6.67 -3.11 27.29
C LYS A 75 5.28 -3.57 26.87
N THR A 76 4.22 -3.05 27.50
CA THR A 76 2.85 -3.41 27.10
C THR A 76 2.51 -2.79 25.75
N ASP A 77 2.97 -1.55 25.49
CA ASP A 77 2.83 -0.93 24.17
C ASP A 77 3.63 -1.70 23.10
N VAL A 78 4.81 -2.27 23.43
CA VAL A 78 5.59 -3.12 22.49
C VAL A 78 4.76 -4.32 22.04
N TYR A 79 4.03 -4.97 22.93
CA TYR A 79 3.16 -6.09 22.57
C TYR A 79 2.02 -5.63 21.65
N SER A 80 1.35 -4.53 22.01
CA SER A 80 0.29 -3.93 21.19
C SER A 80 0.79 -3.46 19.82
N TYR A 81 2.05 -3.01 19.72
CA TYR A 81 2.70 -2.73 18.44
C TYR A 81 2.81 -3.98 17.54
N GLY A 82 3.03 -5.17 18.12
CA GLY A 82 2.99 -6.43 17.39
C GLY A 82 1.59 -6.73 16.82
N VAL A 83 0.53 -6.48 17.61
CA VAL A 83 -0.86 -6.61 17.15
C VAL A 83 -1.18 -5.59 16.05
N MET A 84 -0.73 -4.34 16.18
CA MET A 84 -0.84 -3.33 15.13
C MET A 84 -0.10 -3.75 13.85
N CYS A 85 1.06 -4.39 13.96
CA CYS A 85 1.76 -4.93 12.79
C CYS A 85 0.93 -6.03 12.11
N PHE A 86 0.29 -6.92 12.88
CA PHE A 86 -0.66 -7.90 12.33
C PHE A 86 -1.74 -7.20 11.51
N GLU A 87 -2.46 -6.22 12.10
CA GLU A 87 -3.51 -5.46 11.41
C GLU A 87 -3.01 -4.83 10.10
N ILE A 88 -1.79 -4.29 10.07
CA ILE A 88 -1.22 -3.69 8.86
C ILE A 88 -0.98 -4.74 7.77
N PHE A 89 -0.40 -5.88 8.11
CA PHE A 89 -0.05 -6.92 7.14
C PHE A 89 -1.22 -7.81 6.74
N SER A 90 -2.30 -7.81 7.52
CA SER A 90 -3.56 -8.49 7.22
C SER A 90 -4.56 -7.57 6.51
N GLU A 91 -4.13 -6.41 6.03
CA GLU A 91 -5.00 -5.43 5.35
C GLU A 91 -6.20 -4.98 6.21
N GLY A 92 -6.02 -4.94 7.52
CA GLY A 92 -7.01 -4.45 8.48
C GLY A 92 -7.94 -5.51 9.06
N GLU A 93 -7.63 -6.81 8.93
CA GLU A 93 -8.39 -7.86 9.61
C GLU A 93 -8.41 -7.67 11.13
N GLU A 94 -9.53 -8.05 11.75
CA GLU A 94 -9.68 -7.98 13.20
C GLU A 94 -8.70 -8.96 13.88
N PRO A 95 -7.89 -8.51 14.85
CA PRO A 95 -7.07 -9.42 15.63
C PRO A 95 -7.93 -10.47 16.33
N TRP A 96 -7.50 -11.74 16.29
CA TRP A 96 -8.26 -12.85 16.87
C TRP A 96 -9.70 -12.93 16.32
N ASP A 97 -9.85 -12.77 15.00
CA ASP A 97 -11.15 -12.89 14.34
C ASP A 97 -11.84 -14.24 14.68
N GLY A 98 -13.14 -14.20 14.89
CA GLY A 98 -13.94 -15.35 15.35
C GLY A 98 -13.67 -15.82 16.79
N VAL A 99 -12.69 -15.26 17.51
CA VAL A 99 -12.33 -15.65 18.87
C VAL A 99 -12.90 -14.68 19.89
N THR A 100 -13.58 -15.20 20.92
CA THR A 100 -14.16 -14.37 21.99
C THR A 100 -13.09 -13.69 22.83
N ASN A 101 -13.45 -12.60 23.52
CA ASN A 101 -12.53 -11.95 24.47
C ASN A 101 -12.07 -12.89 25.59
N THR A 102 -12.94 -13.78 26.09
CA THR A 102 -12.58 -14.74 27.14
C THR A 102 -11.54 -15.75 26.65
N GLU A 103 -11.70 -16.24 25.42
CA GLU A 103 -10.75 -17.15 24.81
C GLU A 103 -9.45 -16.46 24.42
N THR A 104 -9.52 -15.23 23.90
CA THR A 104 -8.36 -14.40 23.61
C THR A 104 -7.50 -14.19 24.86
N LYS A 105 -8.12 -13.84 26.01
CA LYS A 105 -7.41 -13.73 27.29
C LYS A 105 -6.66 -15.02 27.62
N ARG A 106 -7.33 -16.17 27.52
CA ARG A 106 -6.72 -17.47 27.80
C ARG A 106 -5.53 -17.72 26.88
N ASN A 107 -5.72 -17.56 25.58
CA ASN A 107 -4.69 -17.79 24.55
C ASN A 107 -3.46 -16.91 24.78
N VAL A 108 -3.66 -15.60 24.97
CA VAL A 108 -2.56 -14.65 25.19
C VAL A 108 -1.78 -14.96 26.47
N VAL A 109 -2.48 -15.25 27.58
CA VAL A 109 -1.83 -15.55 28.86
C VAL A 109 -1.08 -16.88 28.84
N THR A 110 -1.53 -17.88 28.05
CA THR A 110 -0.81 -19.15 27.87
C THR A 110 0.28 -19.09 26.80
N GLY A 111 0.55 -17.92 26.23
CA GLY A 111 1.62 -17.71 25.26
C GLY A 111 1.27 -18.02 23.81
N LYS A 112 0.00 -18.28 23.49
CA LYS A 112 -0.46 -18.23 22.10
C LYS A 112 -0.50 -16.78 21.64
N HIS A 113 -0.11 -16.55 20.39
CA HIS A 113 -0.09 -15.23 19.77
C HIS A 113 -0.71 -15.29 18.37
N LEU A 114 -0.91 -14.11 17.76
CA LEU A 114 -1.38 -13.99 16.38
C LEU A 114 -0.36 -14.58 15.42
N ILE A 115 -0.85 -15.21 14.36
CA ILE A 115 -0.03 -15.67 13.24
C ILE A 115 0.11 -14.51 12.26
N MET A 116 1.33 -14.07 11.98
CA MET A 116 1.56 -12.99 11.02
C MET A 116 1.32 -13.48 9.58
N PRO A 117 0.59 -12.71 8.75
CA PRO A 117 0.37 -13.04 7.34
C PRO A 117 1.67 -13.18 6.54
N ASP A 118 1.61 -13.92 5.42
CA ASP A 118 2.76 -14.10 4.50
C ASP A 118 3.20 -12.82 3.79
N ALA A 119 2.34 -11.80 3.75
CA ALA A 119 2.71 -10.46 3.30
C ALA A 119 3.75 -9.80 4.23
N CYS A 120 3.88 -10.26 5.48
CA CYS A 120 4.92 -9.80 6.39
C CYS A 120 6.27 -10.44 6.02
N PRO A 121 7.34 -9.65 5.80
CA PRO A 121 8.65 -10.20 5.49
C PRO A 121 9.12 -11.21 6.55
N GLU A 122 9.60 -12.38 6.11
CA GLU A 122 9.91 -13.50 7.02
C GLU A 122 10.78 -13.09 8.21
N LYS A 123 11.88 -12.39 7.97
CA LYS A 123 12.77 -11.91 9.04
C LYS A 123 12.02 -11.08 10.08
N PHE A 124 11.07 -10.24 9.65
CA PHE A 124 10.30 -9.41 10.56
C PHE A 124 9.20 -10.21 11.28
N ARG A 125 8.56 -11.17 10.60
CA ARG A 125 7.65 -12.13 11.23
C ARG A 125 8.34 -12.94 12.33
N SER A 126 9.51 -13.52 12.08
CA SER A 126 10.27 -14.27 13.11
C SER A 126 10.66 -13.35 14.27
N PHE A 127 11.07 -12.11 13.98
CA PHE A 127 11.40 -11.12 15.02
C PHE A 127 10.18 -10.76 15.89
N ILE A 128 9.01 -10.50 15.29
CA ILE A 128 7.78 -10.23 16.04
C ILE A 128 7.46 -11.41 16.97
N HIS A 129 7.49 -12.63 16.43
CA HIS A 129 7.22 -13.85 17.19
C HIS A 129 8.18 -14.02 18.38
N GLU A 130 9.49 -13.92 18.14
CA GLU A 130 10.51 -14.24 19.13
C GLU A 130 10.81 -13.13 20.14
N LYS A 131 10.58 -11.86 19.76
CA LYS A 131 11.02 -10.69 20.52
C LYS A 131 9.89 -9.79 21.00
N ILE A 132 8.75 -9.76 20.30
CA ILE A 132 7.60 -8.90 20.63
C ILE A 132 6.49 -9.68 21.33
N PHE A 133 6.04 -10.81 20.78
CA PHE A 133 5.03 -11.68 21.39
C PHE A 133 5.60 -12.58 22.50
N VAL A 134 6.45 -12.00 23.35
CA VAL A 134 7.07 -12.66 24.51
C VAL A 134 6.20 -12.42 25.74
N VAL A 135 5.84 -13.49 26.45
CA VAL A 135 4.99 -13.43 27.65
C VAL A 135 5.67 -12.64 28.78
N ASP A 136 6.94 -12.94 29.07
CA ASP A 136 7.70 -12.22 30.09
C ASP A 136 8.12 -10.81 29.58
N PRO A 137 7.57 -9.71 30.13
CA PRO A 137 7.90 -8.36 29.69
C PRO A 137 9.38 -8.00 29.88
N LYS A 138 10.09 -8.67 30.81
CA LYS A 138 11.54 -8.43 31.02
C LYS A 138 12.37 -8.94 29.84
N ARG A 139 11.90 -10.01 29.18
CA ARG A 139 12.53 -10.60 28.00
C ARG A 139 12.03 -10.01 26.69
N ARG A 140 10.85 -9.39 26.69
CA ARG A 140 10.31 -8.67 25.53
C ARG A 140 11.26 -7.55 25.15
N VAL A 141 11.39 -7.26 23.86
CA VAL A 141 12.27 -6.22 23.32
C VAL A 141 11.85 -4.80 23.73
N VAL A 142 12.71 -3.78 23.56
CA VAL A 142 12.32 -2.35 23.66
C VAL A 142 12.12 -1.75 22.26
N MET A 143 11.36 -0.66 22.15
CA MET A 143 11.09 -0.05 20.84
C MET A 143 12.34 0.48 20.12
N ASP A 144 13.40 0.81 20.86
CA ASP A 144 14.69 1.17 20.28
C ASP A 144 15.29 0.04 19.43
N ASP A 145 15.33 -1.18 19.97
CA ASP A 145 15.77 -2.37 19.24
C ASP A 145 14.83 -2.71 18.07
N VAL A 146 13.52 -2.49 18.23
CA VAL A 146 12.54 -2.70 17.14
C VAL A 146 12.82 -1.76 15.97
N ALA A 147 13.03 -0.47 16.24
CA ALA A 147 13.36 0.52 15.21
C ALA A 147 14.69 0.18 14.52
N ARG A 148 15.73 -0.14 15.30
CA ARG A 148 17.05 -0.56 14.78
C ARG A 148 16.98 -1.82 13.93
N PHE A 149 16.07 -2.75 14.23
CA PHE A 149 15.89 -3.97 13.44
C PHE A 149 15.20 -3.69 12.09
N ILE A 150 14.15 -2.87 12.08
CA ILE A 150 13.32 -2.65 10.87
C ILE A 150 14.00 -1.70 9.88
N GLU A 151 14.74 -0.71 10.38
CA GLU A 151 15.37 0.33 9.56
C GLU A 151 16.21 -0.19 8.38
N PRO A 152 17.17 -1.11 8.56
CA PRO A 152 17.93 -1.65 7.42
C PRO A 152 17.04 -2.39 6.41
N ILE A 153 16.03 -3.14 6.87
CA ILE A 153 15.10 -3.86 5.98
C ILE A 153 14.38 -2.87 5.04
N ILE A 154 13.92 -1.74 5.58
CA ILE A 154 13.22 -0.71 4.79
C ILE A 154 14.17 0.02 3.86
N ASN A 155 15.38 0.33 4.32
CA ASN A 155 16.40 0.98 3.48
C ASN A 155 16.77 0.10 2.27
N ASP A 156 16.95 -1.21 2.48
CA ASP A 156 17.21 -2.17 1.40
C ASP A 156 16.06 -2.20 0.37
N ILE A 157 14.80 -2.21 0.84
CA ILE A 157 13.62 -2.17 -0.03
C ILE A 157 13.56 -0.87 -0.84
N HIS A 158 13.79 0.28 -0.21
CA HIS A 158 13.79 1.57 -0.90
C HIS A 158 14.92 1.68 -1.93
N ASN A 159 16.12 1.20 -1.58
CA ASN A 159 17.27 1.19 -2.49
C ASN A 159 17.00 0.30 -3.71
N ALA A 160 16.47 -0.92 -3.48
CA ALA A 160 16.10 -1.81 -4.57
C ALA A 160 15.02 -1.20 -5.48
N ALA A 161 14.01 -0.54 -4.91
CA ALA A 161 12.98 0.15 -5.67
C ALA A 161 13.54 1.32 -6.49
N ALA A 162 14.48 2.10 -5.94
CA ALA A 162 15.13 3.19 -6.65
C ALA A 162 15.96 2.69 -7.83
N VAL A 163 16.75 1.63 -7.65
CA VAL A 163 17.52 0.99 -8.73
C VAL A 163 16.59 0.47 -9.83
N ASN A 164 15.51 -0.22 -9.45
CA ASN A 164 14.52 -0.70 -10.42
C ASN A 164 13.84 0.45 -11.19
N ALA A 165 13.59 1.58 -10.54
CA ALA A 165 13.01 2.75 -11.20
C ALA A 165 13.97 3.37 -12.24
N VAL A 166 15.25 3.49 -11.91
CA VAL A 166 16.30 3.98 -12.83
C VAL A 166 16.41 3.05 -14.04
N MET A 167 16.54 1.74 -13.81
CA MET A 167 16.63 0.75 -14.89
C MET A 167 15.39 0.79 -15.80
N ASN A 168 14.19 0.90 -15.21
CA ASN A 168 12.95 1.03 -15.97
C ASN A 168 12.90 2.32 -16.81
N ALA A 169 13.47 3.43 -16.32
CA ALA A 169 13.56 4.67 -17.07
C ALA A 169 14.53 4.55 -18.25
N GLU A 170 15.70 3.95 -18.07
CA GLU A 170 16.68 3.72 -19.14
C GLU A 170 16.11 2.83 -20.26
N VAL A 171 15.41 1.76 -19.89
CA VAL A 171 14.72 0.89 -20.85
C VAL A 171 13.68 1.66 -21.64
N ARG A 172 12.89 2.53 -20.99
CA ARG A 172 11.89 3.37 -21.67
C ARG A 172 12.54 4.30 -22.69
N VAL A 173 13.63 4.98 -22.33
CA VAL A 173 14.39 5.85 -23.24
C VAL A 173 14.86 5.06 -24.46
N ARG A 174 15.46 3.88 -24.25
CA ARG A 174 15.98 3.05 -25.35
C ARG A 174 14.88 2.49 -26.26
N ILE A 175 13.70 2.19 -25.71
CA ILE A 175 12.52 1.80 -26.50
C ILE A 175 12.03 2.99 -27.34
N GLU A 176 11.97 4.18 -26.76
CA GLU A 176 11.52 5.38 -27.45
C GLU A 176 12.46 5.75 -28.62
N GLU A 177 13.78 5.68 -28.41
CA GLU A 177 14.79 5.85 -29.47
C GLU A 177 14.57 4.86 -30.62
N LYS A 178 14.46 3.55 -30.34
CA LYS A 178 14.21 2.53 -31.36
C LYS A 178 12.89 2.76 -32.10
N THR A 179 11.85 3.15 -31.38
CA THR A 179 10.53 3.42 -31.96
C THR A 179 10.58 4.62 -32.90
N ASN A 180 11.33 5.67 -32.55
CA ASN A 180 11.51 6.85 -33.40
C ASN A 180 12.32 6.52 -34.67
N VAL A 181 13.39 5.71 -34.56
CA VAL A 181 14.15 5.22 -35.73
C VAL A 181 13.24 4.43 -36.68
N LEU A 182 12.43 3.51 -36.15
CA LEU A 182 11.49 2.72 -36.96
C LEU A 182 10.42 3.59 -37.65
N LYS A 183 9.91 4.62 -36.97
CA LYS A 183 8.98 5.60 -37.56
C LYS A 183 9.65 6.37 -38.70
N PHE A 184 10.90 6.81 -38.51
CA PHE A 184 11.67 7.51 -39.54
C PHE A 184 11.90 6.62 -40.77
N GLN A 185 12.38 5.39 -40.56
CA GLN A 185 12.59 4.42 -41.65
C GLN A 185 11.30 4.14 -42.43
N LYS A 186 10.15 3.97 -41.76
CA LYS A 186 8.85 3.81 -42.42
C LYS A 186 8.46 5.03 -43.26
N SER A 187 8.76 6.24 -42.78
CA SER A 187 8.47 7.47 -43.52
C SER A 187 9.33 7.64 -44.78
N GLU A 188 10.60 7.25 -44.72
CA GLU A 188 11.49 7.23 -45.90
C GLU A 188 11.07 6.19 -46.94
N ILE A 189 10.61 5.01 -46.50
CA ILE A 189 10.10 3.98 -47.40
C ILE A 189 8.83 4.48 -48.12
N ASN A 190 7.89 5.07 -47.38
CA ASN A 190 6.64 5.58 -47.96
C ASN A 190 6.87 6.70 -48.98
N THR A 191 7.81 7.61 -48.73
CA THR A 191 8.17 8.69 -49.67
C THR A 191 8.80 8.15 -50.95
N ARG A 192 9.79 7.24 -50.85
CA ARG A 192 10.40 6.58 -52.02
C ARG A 192 9.40 5.80 -52.87
N THR A 193 8.44 5.13 -52.22
CA THR A 193 7.38 4.38 -52.91
C THR A 193 6.40 5.32 -53.64
N SER A 194 6.12 6.49 -53.06
CA SER A 194 5.28 7.51 -53.70
C SER A 194 5.96 8.17 -54.92
N ASP A 195 7.28 8.38 -54.87
CA ASP A 195 8.05 8.97 -55.98
C ASP A 195 8.22 7.99 -57.15
N GLN A 196 8.38 6.70 -56.88
CA GLN A 196 8.38 5.66 -57.92
C GLN A 196 7.01 5.53 -58.60
N ASN A 197 5.90 5.59 -57.85
CA ASN A 197 4.55 5.57 -58.41
C ASN A 197 4.22 6.83 -59.24
N ARG A 198 4.79 8.00 -58.88
CA ARG A 198 4.68 9.25 -59.66
C ARG A 198 5.44 9.19 -60.98
N SER A 199 6.56 8.48 -61.01
CA SER A 199 7.39 8.32 -62.21
C SER A 199 6.76 7.35 -63.23
N ILE A 200 6.00 6.35 -62.76
CA ILE A 200 5.28 5.39 -63.62
C ILE A 200 4.03 6.03 -64.29
N THR A 201 3.49 7.11 -63.73
CA THR A 201 2.28 7.78 -64.27
C THR A 201 2.56 8.82 -65.37
N GLN A 202 3.83 9.10 -65.71
CA GLN A 202 4.18 10.06 -66.76
C GLN A 202 4.36 9.48 -68.18
N THR A 203 4.24 8.15 -68.39
CA THR A 203 4.49 7.55 -69.71
C THR A 203 3.24 7.13 -70.50
N ASN A 204 2.02 7.33 -69.98
CA ASN A 204 0.81 6.92 -70.70
C ASN A 204 -0.21 8.08 -70.80
N ALA A 205 -0.11 8.87 -71.86
CA ALA A 205 -1.17 9.76 -72.31
C ALA A 205 -1.78 9.23 -73.62
N PRO A 206 -3.05 8.80 -73.62
CA PRO A 206 -3.85 8.76 -74.85
C PRO A 206 -4.82 9.94 -74.90
N SER A 207 -4.92 10.51 -76.10
CA SER A 207 -5.80 11.59 -76.52
C SER A 207 -7.30 11.30 -76.31
N THR A 208 -8.03 12.31 -75.84
CA THR A 208 -9.50 12.40 -75.77
C THR A 208 -10.18 12.26 -77.15
N PRO A 209 -11.47 11.84 -77.21
CA PRO A 209 -12.53 12.86 -77.37
C PRO A 209 -13.87 12.61 -76.64
N ARG A 210 -14.40 13.73 -76.11
CA ARG A 210 -15.78 14.30 -76.13
C ARG A 210 -17.05 13.44 -75.82
N LYS A 211 -17.65 13.78 -74.67
CA LYS A 211 -19.08 13.96 -74.26
C LYS A 211 -20.22 13.20 -74.96
N GLN A 212 -21.12 12.62 -74.15
CA GLN A 212 -22.57 12.92 -74.17
C GLN A 212 -23.32 12.51 -72.88
N SER A 213 -24.43 13.20 -72.65
CA SER A 213 -25.33 13.29 -71.48
C SER A 213 -26.45 12.24 -71.43
N ASN A 214 -27.00 11.96 -70.23
CA ASN A 214 -28.44 11.79 -69.88
C ASN A 214 -28.55 11.34 -68.39
N SER A 215 -29.21 12.04 -67.46
CA SER A 215 -30.65 12.33 -67.24
C SER A 215 -31.41 11.27 -66.39
N SER A 216 -32.03 11.75 -65.28
CA SER A 216 -33.19 11.22 -64.53
C SER A 216 -32.93 10.07 -63.51
N ARG A 217 -33.47 10.01 -62.28
CA ARG A 217 -34.77 10.41 -61.70
C ARG A 217 -34.73 10.41 -60.14
N LYS A 218 -35.62 11.22 -59.51
CA LYS A 218 -35.92 11.37 -58.06
C LYS A 218 -36.62 10.15 -57.43
N ILE A 219 -36.42 9.89 -56.12
CA ILE A 219 -37.47 9.52 -55.13
C ILE A 219 -37.10 10.09 -53.73
N ARG A 220 -38.14 10.45 -52.95
CA ARG A 220 -38.22 11.23 -51.70
C ARG A 220 -38.88 10.38 -50.60
N ALA A 221 -38.44 10.48 -49.34
CA ALA A 221 -39.24 10.35 -48.09
C ALA A 221 -38.29 10.64 -46.89
N LYS A 222 -38.41 11.68 -46.05
CA LYS A 222 -39.41 12.12 -45.05
C LYS A 222 -39.62 11.19 -43.83
N GLY A 223 -39.27 11.73 -42.66
CA GLY A 223 -39.89 11.49 -41.33
C GLY A 223 -39.02 10.70 -40.35
N ASN A 224 -39.04 10.90 -39.03
CA ASN A 224 -39.47 12.01 -38.18
C ASN A 224 -38.87 11.77 -36.77
N LYS A 225 -38.78 12.82 -35.95
CA LYS A 225 -38.30 12.85 -34.54
C LYS A 225 -39.22 12.12 -33.54
N LYS A 226 -38.64 11.65 -32.40
CA LYS A 226 -38.99 11.90 -30.97
C LYS A 226 -38.26 10.86 -30.07
N LYS A 227 -37.43 11.20 -29.07
CA LYS A 227 -37.61 11.82 -27.73
C LYS A 227 -38.61 11.09 -26.81
N MET A 228 -38.12 10.48 -25.73
CA MET A 228 -38.71 10.30 -24.37
C MET A 228 -37.57 9.87 -23.41
N THR A 229 -37.08 10.74 -22.50
CA THR A 229 -37.48 10.98 -21.07
C THR A 229 -37.26 9.82 -20.10
N ALA A 230 -36.38 10.04 -19.12
CA ALA A 230 -36.32 9.32 -17.84
C ALA A 230 -36.10 10.35 -16.72
N GLN A 231 -37.08 10.46 -15.80
CA GLN A 231 -36.97 11.17 -14.53
C GLN A 231 -38.08 10.67 -13.60
N LYS A 232 -37.73 9.78 -12.67
CA LYS A 232 -37.96 9.83 -11.22
C LYS A 232 -37.62 8.47 -10.61
#